data_AF-A0A944WLZ1-F1
#
_entry.id   AF-A0A944WLZ1-F1
#
_cell.length_a   1.000
_cell.length_b   1.000
_cell.length_c   1.000
_cell.angle_alpha   90.00
_cell.angle_beta   90.00
_cell.angle_gamma   90.00
#
_symmetry.space_group_name_H-M   'P 1'
#
loop_
_entity.id
_entity.type
_entity.pdbx_description
1 polymer ?
#
loop_
_entity_poly.entity_id
_entity_poly.type
_entity_poly.pdbx_seq_one_letter_code
_entity_poly.pdbx_strand_id
1 'polypeptide(L)'
;MKITCPKVTPKLRFWSIFSLLTSIFFYLITVTASAQCLTSGLTEDEQLAMTKGLFEDELFSVSSESSKCFLEEFKDSDAREEIFFLRAEALRKGGDLKAAIKAYDELKKIFPSSKTYLDNSMLHKGISLALNRK
;
A
#
# COMPACT_ATOMS: atom_id res chain seq x y z
N MET A 1 28.18 -52.38 33.70
CA MET A 1 26.83 -52.11 33.16
C MET A 1 27.02 -51.47 31.77
N LYS A 2 26.76 -52.20 30.67
CA LYS A 2 26.94 -51.67 29.32
C LYS A 2 25.76 -50.74 29.00
N ILE A 3 26.02 -49.45 28.82
CA ILE A 3 25.03 -48.48 28.38
C ILE A 3 24.91 -48.63 26.86
N THR A 4 23.86 -49.29 26.41
CA THR A 4 23.50 -49.37 24.99
C THR A 4 22.89 -48.03 24.57
N CYS A 5 23.66 -47.20 23.87
CA CYS A 5 23.11 -46.05 23.16
C CYS A 5 22.12 -46.55 22.10
N PRO A 6 20.86 -46.05 22.08
CA PRO A 6 19.88 -46.49 21.10
C PRO A 6 20.34 -46.03 19.70
N LYS A 7 20.49 -46.99 18.78
CA LYS A 7 20.70 -46.71 17.36
C LYS A 7 19.44 -46.01 16.83
N VAL A 8 19.51 -44.68 16.72
CA VAL A 8 18.46 -43.88 16.08
C VAL A 8 18.37 -44.34 14.62
N THR A 9 17.22 -44.88 14.24
CA THR A 9 17.00 -45.41 12.90
C THR A 9 16.96 -44.28 11.87
N PRO A 10 17.58 -44.44 10.69
CA PRO A 10 17.72 -43.37 9.70
C PRO A 10 16.37 -42.84 9.18
N LYS A 11 15.30 -43.67 9.21
CA LYS A 11 13.93 -43.26 8.87
C LYS A 11 13.38 -42.15 9.78
N LEU A 12 13.67 -42.20 11.09
CA LEU A 12 13.15 -41.22 12.06
C LEU A 12 13.85 -39.86 11.90
N ARG A 13 15.15 -39.87 11.59
CA ARG A 13 15.91 -38.65 11.24
C ARG A 13 15.43 -38.02 9.94
N PHE A 14 15.18 -38.83 8.91
CA PHE A 14 14.71 -38.33 7.62
C PHE A 14 13.36 -37.62 7.74
N TRP A 15 12.41 -38.18 8.51
CA TRP A 15 11.09 -37.59 8.66
C TRP A 15 11.13 -36.27 9.47
N SER A 16 11.98 -36.19 10.49
CA SER A 16 12.16 -34.96 11.27
C SER A 16 12.82 -33.85 10.44
N ILE A 17 13.82 -34.17 9.63
CA ILE A 17 14.48 -33.21 8.73
C ILE A 17 13.49 -32.73 7.67
N PHE A 18 12.71 -33.63 7.09
CA PHE A 18 11.67 -33.28 6.11
C PHE A 18 10.63 -32.34 6.71
N SER A 19 10.17 -32.59 7.94
CA SER A 19 9.22 -31.72 8.65
C SER A 19 9.78 -30.32 8.96
N LEU A 20 11.08 -30.22 9.27
CA LEU A 20 11.71 -28.92 9.52
C LEU A 20 11.90 -28.14 8.22
N LEU A 21 12.32 -28.82 7.15
CA LEU A 21 12.49 -28.22 5.83
C LEU A 21 11.17 -27.70 5.26
N THR A 22 10.07 -28.45 5.41
CA THR A 22 8.75 -27.98 4.97
C THR A 22 8.29 -26.76 5.77
N SER A 23 8.51 -26.74 7.09
CA SER A 23 8.15 -25.59 7.93
C SER A 23 8.98 -24.33 7.59
N ILE A 24 10.27 -24.48 7.31
CA ILE A 24 11.14 -23.40 6.82
C ILE A 24 10.69 -22.92 5.43
N PHE A 25 10.31 -23.84 4.54
CA PHE A 25 9.80 -23.48 3.22
C PHE A 25 8.49 -22.67 3.30
N PHE A 26 7.55 -23.06 4.17
CA PHE A 26 6.34 -22.27 4.44
C PHE A 26 6.66 -20.91 5.09
N TYR A 27 7.68 -20.83 5.94
CA TYR A 27 8.14 -19.56 6.51
C TYR A 27 8.72 -18.63 5.43
N LEU A 28 9.51 -19.15 4.49
CA LEU A 28 10.10 -18.37 3.41
C LEU A 28 9.06 -17.88 2.38
N ILE A 29 7.98 -18.64 2.14
CA ILE A 29 6.89 -18.22 1.22
C ILE A 29 6.06 -17.05 1.79
N THR A 30 6.08 -16.81 3.11
CA THR A 30 5.31 -15.68 3.68
C THR A 30 5.87 -14.30 3.35
N VAL A 31 7.02 -14.21 2.68
CA VAL A 31 7.69 -12.95 2.35
C VAL A 31 7.76 -12.79 0.83
N THR A 32 6.78 -12.08 0.27
CA THR A 32 6.81 -11.21 -0.93
C THR A 32 5.45 -11.19 -1.64
N ALA A 33 4.38 -10.86 -0.91
CA ALA A 33 3.24 -10.20 -1.52
C ALA A 33 3.50 -8.68 -1.54
N SER A 34 4.61 -8.24 -2.14
CA SER A 34 4.65 -6.85 -2.59
C SER A 34 3.64 -6.78 -3.71
N ALA A 35 2.50 -6.11 -3.48
CA ALA A 35 1.60 -5.77 -4.57
C ALA A 35 2.42 -4.95 -5.57
N GLN A 36 2.83 -5.59 -6.66
CA GLN A 36 3.59 -4.92 -7.69
C GLN A 36 2.65 -3.88 -8.30
N CYS A 37 3.07 -2.63 -8.28
CA CYS A 37 2.26 -1.51 -8.77
C CYS A 37 1.84 -1.79 -10.22
N LEU A 38 0.56 -1.65 -10.54
CA LEU A 38 0.05 -1.86 -11.91
C LEU A 38 0.76 -0.96 -12.93
N THR A 39 1.29 0.17 -12.46
CA THR A 39 2.00 1.18 -13.24
C THR A 39 3.50 0.99 -13.26
N SER A 40 4.03 -0.08 -12.66
CA SER A 40 5.48 -0.31 -12.58
C SER A 40 6.11 -0.29 -13.97
N GLY A 41 7.13 0.54 -14.16
CA GLY A 41 7.87 0.65 -15.43
C GLY A 41 7.29 1.67 -16.42
N LEU A 42 6.24 2.39 -16.05
CA LEU A 42 5.82 3.60 -16.77
C LEU A 42 6.74 4.77 -16.44
N THR A 43 6.80 5.75 -17.33
CA THR A 43 7.40 7.05 -17.02
C THR A 43 6.54 7.84 -16.04
N GLU A 44 7.13 8.86 -15.41
CA GLU A 44 6.40 9.75 -14.49
C GLU A 44 5.14 10.33 -15.12
N ASP A 45 5.24 10.89 -16.33
CA ASP A 45 4.11 11.51 -17.04
C ASP A 45 3.02 10.49 -17.38
N GLU A 46 3.40 9.29 -17.81
CA GLU A 46 2.46 8.21 -18.13
C GLU A 46 1.73 7.73 -16.87
N GLN A 47 2.44 7.59 -15.75
CA GLN A 47 1.84 7.16 -14.50
C GLN A 47 0.94 8.25 -13.89
N LEU A 48 1.33 9.52 -14.01
CA LEU A 48 0.49 10.66 -13.64
C LEU A 48 -0.80 10.68 -14.48
N ALA A 49 -0.68 10.59 -15.80
CA ALA A 49 -1.82 10.57 -16.72
C ALA A 49 -2.74 9.39 -16.44
N MET A 50 -2.19 8.19 -16.24
CA MET A 50 -2.98 7.01 -15.89
C MET A 50 -3.71 7.18 -14.55
N THR A 51 -3.03 7.69 -13.52
CA THR A 51 -3.63 7.88 -12.19
C THR A 51 -4.82 8.85 -12.24
N LYS A 52 -4.69 9.92 -13.04
CA LYS A 52 -5.75 10.91 -13.29
C LYS A 52 -6.90 10.31 -14.10
N GLY A 53 -6.60 9.60 -15.19
CA GLY A 53 -7.61 8.90 -15.99
C GLY A 53 -8.42 7.91 -15.16
N LEU A 54 -7.77 7.10 -14.32
CA LEU A 54 -8.46 6.18 -13.40
C LEU A 54 -9.41 6.89 -12.43
N PHE A 55 -9.05 8.11 -12.00
CA PHE A 55 -9.93 8.91 -11.15
C PHE A 55 -11.14 9.45 -11.93
N GLU A 56 -10.90 9.95 -13.14
CA GLU A 56 -11.93 10.47 -14.04
C GLU A 56 -12.92 9.37 -14.46
N ASP A 57 -12.43 8.15 -14.65
CA ASP A 57 -13.22 6.94 -14.93
C ASP A 57 -13.94 6.37 -13.68
N GLU A 58 -13.88 7.08 -12.54
CA GLU A 58 -14.47 6.68 -11.26
C GLU A 58 -13.95 5.35 -10.68
N LEU A 59 -12.81 4.86 -11.16
CA LEU A 59 -12.12 3.69 -10.65
C LEU A 59 -11.30 4.05 -9.39
N PHE A 60 -11.97 4.59 -8.38
CA PHE A 60 -11.36 5.24 -7.22
C PHE A 60 -10.40 4.35 -6.43
N SER A 61 -10.72 3.08 -6.26
CA SER A 61 -9.82 2.13 -5.56
C SER A 61 -8.49 1.97 -6.31
N VAL A 62 -8.57 1.84 -7.64
CA VAL A 62 -7.39 1.67 -8.52
C VAL A 62 -6.61 2.99 -8.61
N SER A 63 -7.30 4.12 -8.73
CA SER A 63 -6.68 5.45 -8.71
C SER A 63 -5.93 5.73 -7.40
N SER A 64 -6.51 5.36 -6.25
CA SER A 64 -5.83 5.49 -4.95
C SER A 64 -4.56 4.66 -4.87
N GLU A 65 -4.57 3.41 -5.35
CA GLU A 65 -3.37 2.56 -5.33
C GLU A 65 -2.33 3.03 -6.34
N SER A 66 -2.74 3.45 -7.55
CA SER A 66 -1.86 4.07 -8.55
C SER A 66 -1.21 5.35 -8.02
N SER A 67 -1.96 6.17 -7.28
CA SER A 67 -1.43 7.37 -6.61
C SER A 67 -0.36 7.00 -5.58
N LYS A 68 -0.61 5.97 -4.76
CA LYS A 68 0.37 5.49 -3.77
C LYS A 68 1.65 5.01 -4.46
N CYS A 69 1.53 4.25 -5.55
CA CYS A 69 2.65 3.82 -6.37
C CYS A 69 3.46 4.99 -6.91
N PHE A 70 2.80 6.02 -7.46
CA PHE A 70 3.46 7.23 -7.94
C PHE A 70 4.28 7.91 -6.84
N LEU A 71 3.71 8.04 -5.63
CA LEU A 71 4.39 8.69 -4.51
C LEU A 71 5.58 7.89 -3.95
N GLU A 72 5.58 6.57 -4.11
CA GLU A 72 6.67 5.69 -3.72
C GLU A 72 7.84 5.73 -4.73
N GLU A 73 7.51 5.80 -6.02
CA GLU A 73 8.46 5.78 -7.14
C GLU A 73 9.10 7.15 -7.41
N PHE A 74 8.27 8.21 -7.50
CA PHE A 74 8.70 9.55 -7.88
C PHE A 74 8.79 10.48 -6.67
N LYS A 75 9.80 10.27 -5.83
CA LYS A 75 9.97 10.99 -4.54
C LYS A 75 10.27 12.49 -4.69
N ASP A 76 10.82 12.89 -5.81
CA ASP A 76 11.23 14.28 -6.09
C ASP A 76 10.36 14.95 -7.15
N SER A 77 9.24 14.33 -7.54
CA SER A 77 8.31 14.86 -8.54
C SER A 77 7.61 16.15 -8.09
N ASP A 78 7.47 17.08 -9.02
CA ASP A 78 6.69 18.31 -8.82
C ASP A 78 5.18 18.03 -8.73
N ALA A 79 4.71 16.90 -9.29
CA ALA A 79 3.30 16.49 -9.27
C ALA A 79 2.88 15.82 -7.96
N ARG A 80 3.80 15.60 -7.01
CA ARG A 80 3.50 14.88 -5.76
C ARG A 80 2.36 15.53 -4.99
N GLU A 81 2.34 16.86 -4.92
CA GLU A 81 1.28 17.58 -4.22
C GLU A 81 -0.11 17.28 -4.82
N GLU A 82 -0.22 17.33 -6.15
CA GLU A 82 -1.43 16.95 -6.89
C GLU A 82 -1.83 15.50 -6.59
N ILE A 83 -0.86 14.57 -6.62
CA ILE A 83 -1.12 13.14 -6.40
C ILE A 83 -1.53 12.85 -4.94
N PHE A 84 -0.95 13.52 -3.95
CA PHE A 84 -1.43 13.39 -2.56
C PHE A 84 -2.88 13.83 -2.41
N PHE A 85 -3.27 14.94 -3.07
CA PHE A 85 -4.66 15.39 -3.10
C PHE A 85 -5.56 14.39 -3.82
N LEU A 86 -5.16 13.95 -5.01
CA LEU A 86 -5.91 13.00 -5.83
C LEU A 86 -6.16 11.68 -5.09
N ARG A 87 -5.14 11.16 -4.38
CA ARG A 87 -5.29 9.97 -3.54
C ARG A 87 -6.35 10.16 -2.46
N ALA A 88 -6.34 11.29 -1.77
CA ALA A 88 -7.31 11.59 -0.72
C ALA A 88 -8.74 11.72 -1.31
N GLU A 89 -8.88 12.37 -2.46
CA GLU A 89 -10.16 12.44 -3.18
C GLU A 89 -10.66 11.06 -3.63
N ALA A 90 -9.77 10.22 -4.15
CA ALA A 90 -10.10 8.88 -4.61
C ALA A 90 -10.62 8.04 -3.43
N LEU A 91 -9.91 8.04 -2.30
CA LEU A 91 -10.35 7.36 -1.08
C LEU A 91 -11.71 7.87 -0.60
N ARG A 92 -11.92 9.20 -0.62
CA ARG A 92 -13.19 9.80 -0.19
C ARG A 92 -14.34 9.39 -1.10
N LYS A 93 -14.19 9.53 -2.41
CA LYS A 93 -15.22 9.20 -3.40
C LYS A 93 -15.47 7.69 -3.50
N GLY A 94 -14.43 6.88 -3.27
CA GLY A 94 -14.53 5.42 -3.14
C GLY A 94 -15.15 4.93 -1.83
N GLY A 95 -15.45 5.84 -0.89
CA GLY A 95 -16.16 5.53 0.36
C GLY A 95 -15.27 5.12 1.54
N ASP A 96 -13.94 5.00 1.36
CA ASP A 96 -13.02 4.80 2.48
C ASP A 96 -12.71 6.13 3.18
N LEU A 97 -13.72 6.63 3.91
CA LEU A 97 -13.67 7.92 4.58
C LEU A 97 -12.57 7.97 5.65
N LYS A 98 -12.29 6.84 6.32
CA LYS A 98 -11.23 6.77 7.34
C LYS A 98 -9.86 6.94 6.72
N ALA A 99 -9.58 6.26 5.61
CA ALA A 99 -8.33 6.43 4.89
C ALA A 99 -8.23 7.83 4.26
N ALA A 100 -9.33 8.37 3.70
CA ALA A 100 -9.36 9.71 3.14
C ALA A 100 -8.97 10.78 4.18
N ILE A 101 -9.51 10.70 5.40
CA ILE A 101 -9.17 11.62 6.50
C ILE A 101 -7.66 11.61 6.77
N LYS A 102 -7.05 10.42 6.84
CA LYS A 102 -5.60 10.28 7.03
C LYS A 102 -4.81 10.87 5.86
N ALA A 103 -5.25 10.62 4.63
CA ALA A 103 -4.58 11.14 3.43
C ALA A 103 -4.62 12.68 3.37
N TYR A 104 -5.73 13.32 3.74
CA TYR A 104 -5.78 14.79 3.86
C TYR A 104 -4.85 15.32 4.96
N ASP A 105 -4.71 14.60 6.08
CA ASP A 105 -3.76 14.96 7.14
C ASP A 105 -2.30 14.82 6.68
N GLU A 106 -1.99 13.78 5.90
CA GLU A 106 -0.68 13.60 5.27
C GLU A 106 -0.37 14.74 4.30
N LEU A 107 -1.30 15.10 3.40
CA LEU A 107 -1.13 16.24 2.50
C LEU A 107 -0.82 17.52 3.29
N LYS A 108 -1.60 17.82 4.34
CA LYS A 108 -1.36 19.00 5.19
C LYS A 108 0.00 18.99 5.88
N LYS A 109 0.45 17.82 6.31
CA LYS A 109 1.75 17.67 6.97
C LYS A 109 2.91 17.88 5.99
N ILE A 110 2.80 17.37 4.77
CA ILE A 110 3.88 17.38 3.77
C ILE A 110 3.92 18.71 3.02
N PHE A 111 2.76 19.28 2.68
CA PHE A 111 2.61 20.53 1.95
C PHE A 111 1.83 21.57 2.77
N PRO A 112 2.36 22.03 3.92
CA PRO A 112 1.64 22.92 4.83
C PRO A 112 1.36 24.32 4.25
N SER A 113 2.01 24.68 3.15
CA SER A 113 1.86 25.97 2.47
C SER A 113 1.19 25.87 1.09
N SER A 114 0.54 24.74 0.76
CA SER A 114 -0.21 24.62 -0.49
C SER A 114 -1.24 25.74 -0.58
N LYS A 115 -1.24 26.45 -1.71
CA LYS A 115 -2.33 27.38 -2.03
C LYS A 115 -3.42 26.71 -2.88
N THR A 116 -3.07 25.61 -3.54
CA THR A 116 -3.92 24.96 -4.54
C THR A 116 -4.85 23.92 -3.91
N TYR A 117 -4.32 23.09 -3.00
CA TYR A 117 -5.02 21.88 -2.55
C TYR A 117 -5.47 21.90 -1.09
N LEU A 118 -4.85 22.72 -0.23
CA LEU A 118 -5.13 22.66 1.21
C LEU A 118 -6.55 23.06 1.59
N ASP A 119 -7.08 24.15 1.04
CA ASP A 119 -8.42 24.62 1.41
C ASP A 119 -9.50 23.57 1.07
N ASN A 120 -9.46 23.04 -0.15
CA ASN A 120 -10.34 21.96 -0.59
C ASN A 120 -10.13 20.68 0.25
N SER A 121 -8.89 20.35 0.59
CA SER A 121 -8.57 19.20 1.43
C SER A 121 -9.17 19.31 2.83
N MET A 122 -9.09 20.50 3.45
CA MET A 122 -9.65 20.71 4.79
C MET A 122 -11.18 20.63 4.76
N LEU A 123 -11.81 21.20 3.73
CA LEU A 123 -13.25 21.09 3.51
C LEU A 123 -13.68 19.63 3.35
N HIS A 124 -13.04 18.91 2.42
CA HIS A 124 -13.40 17.53 2.12
C HIS A 124 -13.09 16.57 3.29
N LYS A 125 -12.02 16.82 4.05
CA LYS A 125 -11.77 16.14 5.32
C LYS A 125 -12.92 16.34 6.30
N GLY A 126 -13.41 17.57 6.45
CA GLY A 126 -14.55 17.90 7.31
C GLY A 126 -15.82 17.13 6.91
N ILE A 127 -16.10 17.06 5.61
CA ILE A 127 -17.21 16.26 5.05
C ILE A 127 -17.03 14.77 5.39
N SER A 128 -15.84 14.21 5.15
CA SER A 128 -15.53 12.81 5.48
C SER A 128 -15.71 12.52 6.98
N LEU A 129 -15.30 13.44 7.85
CA LEU A 129 -15.50 13.31 9.31
C LEU A 129 -16.98 13.31 9.69
N ALA A 130 -17.80 14.17 9.06
CA ALA A 130 -19.24 14.21 9.31
C ALA A 130 -19.92 12.92 8.86
N LEU A 131 -19.54 12.38 7.69
CA LEU A 131 -20.12 11.16 7.13
C LEU A 131 -19.68 9.89 7.88
N ASN A 132 -18.43 9.83 8.38
CA ASN A 132 -17.88 8.67 9.09
C ASN A 132 -18.37 8.52 10.54
N ARG A 133 -19.20 9.45 11.05
CA ARG A 133 -19.77 9.40 12.41
C ARG A 133 -21.08 8.60 12.51
N LYS A 134 -21.64 8.16 11.38
CA LYS A 134 -22.80 7.27 11.33
C LYS A 134 -22.39 5.83 11.58
#